data_AF-A0A7Y3MPV1-F1
#
_entry.id   AF-A0A7Y3MPV1-F1
#
_cell.length_a   1.000
_cell.length_b   1.000
_cell.length_c   1.000
_cell.angle_alpha   90.00
_cell.angle_beta   90.00
_cell.angle_gamma   90.00
#
_symmetry.space_group_name_H-M   'P 1'
#
loop_
_entity.id
_entity.type
_entity.pdbx_description
1 polymer ?
#
loop_
_entity_poly.entity_id
_entity_poly.type
_entity_poly.pdbx_seq_one_letter_code
_entity_poly.pdbx_strand_id
1 'polypeptide(L)'
;MKTKLLSKLCIIFMVVIATHENLTAQVGINTITPQAGSILDVESTNKGFLVPRVNIADLSTIAPITGGSTESLLVYNTNTTTGKGFHYWTGTVWFPILSDDWKSSGNIGTSPATNFIGTVDNVDMSFRTNNTERFRMTAGGTLRAYTSGTAAAPLFNWNGDTDTGFFRSAADEFSIVTGGVSRLSILSDGRILANAGGTATNPTFAWSGDTNKGFYSPGADMFGLVTNGVERLRIPNSNQIFAMADGTNTAPFYSWDSDPDTGIWRTATDRIAISAGGREMVEFNENGANSEVVFNDGATNSSLRVETANDVNTLFIDGTNDNIGLGTNSPNNSAQLEMTNTDRGILINRVALTATNVAGPVTSPATGLLVYNTANSSSGSTEVLPGFYYWDGSRWIAMGGTGGKDWSLEGNAGTSVATNFLGTTDNTSMSFKTNDIERVRIDSDGTLGIGSLPYTNTTLRVNKPGETFGVIAETN
;
A
#
# COMPACT_ATOMS: atom_id res chain seq x y z
N MET A 1 -93.54 90.55 -24.76
CA MET A 1 -92.75 89.43 -25.34
C MET A 1 -91.27 89.74 -25.59
N LYS A 2 -90.83 91.03 -25.66
CA LYS A 2 -89.44 91.40 -26.01
C LYS A 2 -88.37 91.20 -24.91
N THR A 3 -88.73 91.17 -23.63
CA THR A 3 -87.76 91.09 -22.51
C THR A 3 -87.24 89.68 -22.20
N LYS A 4 -87.96 88.60 -22.54
CA LYS A 4 -87.47 87.22 -22.36
C LYS A 4 -86.47 86.78 -23.43
N LEU A 5 -86.49 87.40 -24.61
CA LEU A 5 -85.56 87.10 -25.71
C LEU A 5 -84.16 87.67 -25.45
N LEU A 6 -84.07 88.85 -24.84
CA LEU A 6 -82.79 89.49 -24.51
C LEU A 6 -82.00 88.72 -23.43
N SER A 7 -82.67 88.17 -22.40
CA SER A 7 -81.98 87.37 -21.37
C SER A 7 -81.49 86.01 -21.89
N LYS A 8 -82.23 85.36 -22.80
CA LYS A 8 -81.79 84.12 -23.45
C LYS A 8 -80.64 84.36 -24.43
N LEU A 9 -80.65 85.50 -25.14
CA LEU A 9 -79.56 85.91 -26.02
C LEU A 9 -78.29 86.24 -25.22
N CYS A 10 -78.40 86.90 -24.06
CA CYS A 10 -77.27 87.13 -23.15
C CYS A 10 -76.71 85.84 -22.54
N ILE A 11 -77.54 84.86 -22.18
CA ILE A 11 -77.07 83.56 -21.67
C ILE A 11 -76.40 82.74 -22.79
N ILE A 12 -76.95 82.75 -24.01
CA ILE A 12 -76.31 82.10 -25.17
C ILE A 12 -74.98 82.79 -25.52
N PHE A 13 -74.90 84.12 -25.43
CA PHE A 13 -73.66 84.86 -25.68
C PHE A 13 -72.61 84.66 -24.57
N MET A 14 -73.02 84.52 -23.30
CA MET A 14 -72.13 84.15 -22.18
C MET A 14 -71.63 82.70 -22.30
N VAL A 15 -72.48 81.76 -22.73
CA VAL A 15 -72.09 80.36 -22.94
C VAL A 15 -71.13 80.23 -24.14
N VAL A 16 -71.32 81.02 -25.21
CA VAL A 16 -70.42 81.05 -26.38
C VAL A 16 -69.08 81.73 -26.08
N ILE A 17 -69.02 82.67 -25.14
CA ILE A 17 -67.75 83.28 -24.68
C ILE A 17 -67.03 82.38 -23.66
N ALA A 18 -67.76 81.60 -22.84
CA ALA A 18 -67.19 80.64 -21.90
C ALA A 18 -66.63 79.36 -22.55
N THR A 19 -66.89 79.13 -23.84
CA THR A 19 -66.32 77.99 -24.62
C THR A 19 -65.14 78.39 -25.50
N HIS A 20 -64.52 79.56 -25.30
CA HIS A 20 -63.28 79.89 -25.99
C HIS A 20 -62.14 79.07 -25.37
N GLU A 21 -61.65 78.09 -26.12
CA GLU A 21 -60.47 77.32 -25.78
C GLU A 21 -59.29 78.26 -25.51
N ASN A 22 -58.50 77.93 -24.49
CA ASN A 22 -57.29 78.68 -24.13
C ASN A 22 -56.36 78.74 -25.36
N LEU A 23 -56.25 79.90 -26.01
CA LEU A 23 -55.28 80.12 -27.07
C LEU A 23 -53.88 80.11 -26.45
N THR A 24 -53.15 79.02 -26.62
CA THR A 24 -51.73 78.92 -26.24
C THR A 24 -50.87 79.67 -27.28
N ALA A 25 -49.79 80.34 -26.82
CA ALA A 25 -48.88 81.10 -27.69
C ALA A 25 -47.83 80.22 -28.40
N GLN A 26 -48.22 79.01 -28.81
CA GLN A 26 -47.33 78.00 -29.38
C GLN A 26 -47.26 78.11 -30.90
N VAL A 27 -46.09 77.86 -31.48
CA VAL A 27 -45.90 77.80 -32.92
C VAL A 27 -45.94 76.34 -33.36
N GLY A 28 -47.00 75.94 -34.06
CA GLY A 28 -47.05 74.68 -34.79
C GLY A 28 -46.55 74.86 -36.22
N ILE A 29 -45.61 74.03 -36.66
CA ILE A 29 -45.21 73.91 -38.07
C ILE A 29 -45.65 72.53 -38.55
N ASN A 30 -46.57 72.52 -39.52
CA ASN A 30 -47.16 71.31 -40.11
C ASN A 30 -47.97 70.44 -39.11
N THR A 31 -48.43 71.03 -38.00
CA THR A 31 -49.39 70.46 -37.05
C THR A 31 -50.35 71.55 -36.56
N ILE A 32 -51.62 71.20 -36.37
CA ILE A 32 -52.66 72.13 -35.85
C ILE A 32 -52.94 71.92 -34.36
N THR A 33 -52.32 70.91 -33.75
CA THR A 33 -52.40 70.59 -32.33
C THR A 33 -50.99 70.47 -31.75
N PRO A 34 -50.24 71.59 -31.61
CA PRO A 34 -48.90 71.55 -31.00
C PRO A 34 -48.95 70.88 -29.62
N GLN A 35 -47.95 70.04 -29.32
CA GLN A 35 -47.84 69.40 -28.01
C GLN A 35 -47.79 70.46 -26.90
N ALA A 36 -48.58 70.27 -25.84
CA ALA A 36 -48.73 71.26 -24.77
C ALA A 36 -47.42 71.65 -24.06
N GLY A 37 -46.38 70.81 -24.13
CA GLY A 37 -45.07 71.04 -23.55
C GLY A 37 -44.07 71.80 -24.42
N SER A 38 -44.41 72.17 -25.67
CA SER A 38 -43.49 72.87 -26.58
C SER A 38 -43.94 74.30 -26.88
N ILE A 39 -42.98 75.22 -27.07
CA ILE A 39 -43.26 76.55 -27.64
C ILE A 39 -43.20 76.53 -29.17
N LEU A 40 -42.45 75.58 -29.73
CA LEU A 40 -42.34 75.29 -31.16
C LEU A 40 -42.47 73.79 -31.34
N ASP A 41 -43.50 73.35 -32.07
CA ASP A 41 -43.71 71.95 -32.47
C ASP A 41 -43.59 71.83 -33.99
N VAL A 42 -42.75 70.91 -34.46
CA VAL A 42 -42.47 70.71 -35.89
C VAL A 42 -42.70 69.25 -36.23
N GLU A 43 -43.77 68.97 -36.98
CA GLU A 43 -44.18 67.61 -37.31
C GLU A 43 -43.80 67.25 -38.76
N SER A 44 -42.98 66.23 -38.95
CA SER A 44 -42.68 65.67 -40.28
C SER A 44 -42.28 64.21 -40.18
N THR A 45 -42.73 63.38 -41.12
CA THR A 45 -42.37 61.95 -41.20
C THR A 45 -41.09 61.70 -41.98
N ASN A 46 -40.57 62.70 -42.70
CA ASN A 46 -39.43 62.53 -43.61
C ASN A 46 -38.49 63.75 -43.73
N LYS A 47 -38.73 64.85 -43.00
CA LYS A 47 -37.83 66.02 -42.94
C LYS A 47 -37.39 66.28 -41.50
N GLY A 48 -36.15 66.74 -41.36
CA GLY A 48 -35.62 67.22 -40.08
C GLY A 48 -35.62 68.74 -39.97
N PHE A 49 -35.31 69.26 -38.79
CA PHE A 49 -35.04 70.68 -38.54
C PHE A 49 -33.54 70.97 -38.63
N LEU A 50 -33.14 71.93 -39.48
CA LEU A 50 -31.76 72.38 -39.57
C LEU A 50 -31.50 73.47 -38.53
N VAL A 51 -30.73 73.12 -37.49
CA VAL A 51 -30.18 74.10 -36.55
C VAL A 51 -29.06 74.92 -37.22
N PRO A 52 -28.73 76.12 -36.70
CA PRO A 52 -27.60 76.90 -37.18
C PRO A 52 -26.31 76.07 -37.23
N ARG A 53 -25.61 76.11 -38.37
CA ARG A 53 -24.33 75.42 -38.56
C ARG A 53 -23.21 76.46 -38.45
N VAL A 54 -22.36 76.31 -37.44
CA VAL A 54 -21.33 77.30 -37.13
C VAL A 54 -19.98 76.64 -36.97
N ASN A 55 -18.91 77.33 -37.37
CA ASN A 55 -17.54 76.86 -37.14
C ASN A 55 -17.07 77.39 -35.78
N ILE A 56 -17.02 76.52 -34.78
CA ILE A 56 -16.61 76.87 -33.42
C ILE A 56 -15.13 76.55 -33.29
N ALA A 57 -14.27 77.56 -33.43
CA ALA A 57 -12.82 77.39 -33.36
C ALA A 57 -12.29 77.19 -31.94
N ASP A 58 -13.03 77.67 -30.93
CA ASP A 58 -12.68 77.56 -29.52
C ASP A 58 -13.96 77.27 -28.72
N LEU A 59 -14.05 76.07 -28.13
CA LEU A 59 -15.21 75.64 -27.35
C LEU A 59 -15.38 76.44 -26.05
N SER A 60 -14.36 77.17 -25.59
CA SER A 60 -14.43 77.97 -24.36
C SER A 60 -15.02 79.37 -24.55
N THR A 61 -15.41 79.74 -25.77
CA THR A 61 -15.95 81.06 -26.10
C THR A 61 -17.26 80.97 -26.87
N ILE A 62 -18.14 81.97 -26.72
CA ILE A 62 -19.44 82.01 -27.42
C ILE A 62 -19.27 82.25 -28.94
N ALA A 63 -18.13 82.78 -29.37
CA ALA A 63 -17.83 83.02 -30.78
C ALA A 63 -17.96 81.73 -31.60
N PRO A 64 -18.53 81.77 -32.82
CA PRO A 64 -18.82 82.95 -33.63
C PRO A 64 -20.21 83.56 -33.40
N ILE A 65 -20.99 83.07 -32.43
CA ILE A 65 -22.32 83.60 -32.14
C ILE A 65 -22.18 85.00 -31.50
N THR A 66 -22.94 85.97 -32.02
CA THR A 66 -22.97 87.34 -31.53
C THR A 66 -24.38 87.70 -31.08
N GLY A 67 -24.51 88.73 -30.21
CA GLY A 67 -25.81 89.18 -29.71
C GLY A 67 -26.22 88.67 -28.33
N GLY A 68 -25.33 87.96 -27.63
CA GLY A 68 -25.52 87.52 -26.24
C GLY A 68 -24.96 86.12 -25.98
N SER A 69 -24.90 85.71 -24.72
CA SER A 69 -24.41 84.39 -24.26
C SER A 69 -25.55 83.57 -23.65
N THR A 70 -26.72 83.56 -24.30
CA THR A 70 -27.89 82.85 -23.80
C THR A 70 -27.60 81.36 -23.68
N GLU A 71 -27.75 80.79 -22.50
CA GLU A 71 -27.61 79.36 -22.25
C GLU A 71 -28.63 78.56 -23.08
N SER A 72 -28.31 77.30 -23.39
CA SER A 72 -29.14 76.37 -24.17
C SER A 72 -29.28 76.69 -25.67
N LEU A 73 -28.45 77.57 -26.22
CA LEU A 73 -28.35 77.70 -27.68
C LEU A 73 -27.85 76.39 -28.30
N LEU A 74 -28.62 75.79 -29.21
CA LEU A 74 -28.26 74.57 -29.93
C LEU A 74 -27.76 74.88 -31.34
N VAL A 75 -26.58 74.37 -31.69
CA VAL A 75 -25.96 74.53 -33.00
C VAL A 75 -25.33 73.22 -33.46
N TYR A 76 -25.03 73.13 -34.75
CA TYR A 76 -24.20 72.07 -35.31
C TYR A 76 -22.80 72.63 -35.60
N ASN A 77 -21.80 72.25 -34.80
CA ASN A 77 -20.40 72.63 -35.00
C ASN A 77 -19.86 71.95 -36.27
N THR A 78 -19.33 72.75 -37.19
CA THR A 78 -18.75 72.28 -38.45
C THR A 78 -17.24 72.06 -38.38
N ASN A 79 -16.58 72.51 -37.30
CA ASN A 79 -15.15 72.39 -37.12
C ASN A 79 -14.75 70.93 -36.84
N THR A 80 -13.87 70.36 -37.67
CA THR A 80 -13.41 68.96 -37.53
C THR A 80 -12.35 68.78 -36.45
N THR A 81 -11.71 69.86 -36.01
CA THR A 81 -10.64 69.84 -35.01
C THR A 81 -11.19 69.98 -33.59
N THR A 82 -12.20 70.80 -33.37
CA THR A 82 -12.86 70.98 -32.06
C THR A 82 -14.07 70.06 -31.84
N GLY A 83 -14.28 69.08 -32.71
CA GLY A 83 -15.37 68.11 -32.63
C GLY A 83 -16.59 68.55 -33.45
N LYS A 84 -16.77 67.91 -34.61
CA LYS A 84 -17.92 68.15 -35.49
C LYS A 84 -19.16 67.47 -34.92
N GLY A 85 -20.28 68.19 -34.79
CA GLY A 85 -21.53 67.61 -34.27
C GLY A 85 -22.42 68.62 -33.55
N PHE A 86 -23.51 68.14 -32.95
CA PHE A 86 -24.40 69.00 -32.16
C PHE A 86 -23.71 69.47 -30.88
N HIS A 87 -23.79 70.77 -30.61
CA HIS A 87 -23.26 71.40 -29.41
C HIS A 87 -24.33 72.33 -28.84
N TYR A 88 -24.37 72.42 -27.52
CA TYR A 88 -25.16 73.44 -26.85
C TYR A 88 -24.28 74.34 -25.99
N TRP A 89 -24.67 75.60 -25.88
CA TRP A 89 -23.98 76.56 -25.02
C TRP A 89 -24.44 76.39 -23.57
N THR A 90 -23.48 76.19 -22.65
CA THR A 90 -23.75 76.03 -21.21
C THR A 90 -23.79 77.37 -20.45
N GLY A 91 -23.70 78.50 -21.16
CA GLY A 91 -23.47 79.81 -20.54
C GLY A 91 -21.97 80.19 -20.52
N THR A 92 -21.07 79.21 -20.50
CA THR A 92 -19.61 79.43 -20.41
C THR A 92 -18.78 78.65 -21.43
N VAL A 93 -19.22 77.46 -21.84
CA VAL A 93 -18.54 76.63 -22.83
C VAL A 93 -19.52 75.95 -23.78
N TRP A 94 -19.08 75.64 -24.99
CA TRP A 94 -19.77 74.76 -25.92
C TRP A 94 -19.56 73.32 -25.49
N PHE A 95 -20.64 72.66 -25.08
CA PHE A 95 -20.61 71.27 -24.67
C PHE A 95 -21.12 70.38 -25.82
N PRO A 96 -20.35 69.38 -26.26
CA PRO A 96 -20.79 68.46 -27.30
C PRO A 96 -21.88 67.52 -26.78
N ILE A 97 -22.87 67.24 -27.62
CA ILE A 97 -23.80 66.13 -27.39
C ILE A 97 -23.15 64.90 -28.04
N LEU A 98 -22.39 64.14 -27.25
CA LEU A 98 -21.67 62.94 -27.71
C LEU A 98 -22.55 61.68 -27.62
N SER A 99 -22.20 60.65 -28.40
CA SER A 99 -22.87 59.34 -28.42
C SER A 99 -21.94 58.18 -27.97
N ASP A 100 -20.78 58.49 -27.40
CA ASP A 100 -19.70 57.51 -27.17
C ASP A 100 -19.68 56.90 -25.77
N ASP A 101 -20.70 57.18 -24.94
CA ASP A 101 -20.84 56.57 -23.61
C ASP A 101 -21.07 55.05 -23.70
N TRP A 102 -20.65 54.33 -22.65
CA TRP A 102 -20.99 52.92 -22.50
C TRP A 102 -22.47 52.78 -22.12
N LYS A 103 -23.27 52.18 -23.00
CA LYS A 103 -24.71 52.01 -22.79
C LYS A 103 -24.98 50.81 -21.88
N SER A 104 -26.05 50.87 -21.09
CA SER A 104 -26.48 49.76 -20.21
C SER A 104 -26.84 48.47 -20.96
N SER A 105 -27.22 48.59 -22.23
CA SER A 105 -27.46 47.48 -23.15
C SER A 105 -26.22 47.04 -23.94
N GLY A 106 -25.06 47.67 -23.71
CA GLY A 106 -23.84 47.48 -24.48
C GLY A 106 -23.76 48.32 -25.77
N ASN A 107 -22.55 48.38 -26.32
CA ASN A 107 -22.20 49.14 -27.53
C ASN A 107 -21.86 48.16 -28.68
N ILE A 108 -22.25 48.48 -29.93
CA ILE A 108 -21.92 47.70 -31.13
C ILE A 108 -20.71 48.32 -31.86
N GLY A 109 -19.82 47.50 -32.43
CA GLY A 109 -18.72 47.97 -33.29
C GLY A 109 -17.48 48.51 -32.56
N THR A 110 -17.25 48.13 -31.30
CA THR A 110 -16.10 48.58 -30.50
C THR A 110 -14.77 48.01 -31.01
N SER A 111 -13.69 48.80 -30.93
CA SER A 111 -12.30 48.39 -31.12
C SER A 111 -11.55 48.38 -29.78
N PRO A 112 -10.98 47.24 -29.33
CA PRO A 112 -10.28 47.16 -28.03
C PRO A 112 -9.10 48.11 -27.86
N ALA A 113 -8.51 48.62 -28.95
CA ALA A 113 -7.38 49.56 -28.88
C ALA A 113 -7.81 51.00 -28.55
N THR A 114 -9.08 51.36 -28.79
CA THR A 114 -9.57 52.74 -28.66
C THR A 114 -10.87 52.86 -27.88
N ASN A 115 -11.57 51.76 -27.59
CA ASN A 115 -12.80 51.73 -26.82
C ASN A 115 -12.65 50.78 -25.63
N PHE A 116 -12.80 51.30 -24.41
CA PHE A 116 -12.72 50.50 -23.19
C PHE A 116 -13.54 51.17 -22.08
N ILE A 117 -13.89 50.38 -21.06
CA ILE A 117 -14.39 50.88 -19.79
C ILE A 117 -13.20 50.93 -18.84
N GLY A 118 -12.81 52.13 -18.39
CA GLY A 118 -11.66 52.31 -17.51
C GLY A 118 -11.24 53.76 -17.38
N THR A 119 -10.07 53.96 -16.78
CA THR A 119 -9.42 55.24 -16.58
C THR A 119 -8.25 55.39 -17.56
N VAL A 120 -7.98 56.61 -18.01
CA VAL A 120 -6.82 56.95 -18.87
C VAL A 120 -5.63 57.46 -18.06
N ASP A 121 -5.86 57.80 -16.80
CA ASP A 121 -4.87 58.27 -15.84
C ASP A 121 -4.52 57.17 -14.82
N ASN A 122 -3.55 57.45 -13.94
CA ASN A 122 -3.06 56.50 -12.94
C ASN A 122 -4.00 56.42 -11.72
N VAL A 123 -5.28 56.13 -11.97
CA VAL A 123 -6.36 56.08 -10.97
C VAL A 123 -7.08 54.75 -11.04
N ASP A 124 -7.42 54.19 -9.88
CA ASP A 124 -8.15 52.93 -9.76
C ASP A 124 -9.58 53.00 -10.36
N MET A 125 -10.04 51.92 -10.99
CA MET A 125 -11.43 51.74 -11.41
C MET A 125 -12.19 50.87 -10.40
N SER A 126 -13.36 51.32 -9.96
CA SER A 126 -14.16 50.64 -8.92
C SER A 126 -15.52 50.16 -9.43
N PHE A 127 -15.89 48.94 -9.08
CA PHE A 127 -17.18 48.33 -9.34
C PHE A 127 -17.98 48.22 -8.03
N ARG A 128 -19.13 48.90 -7.98
CA ARG A 128 -19.95 49.02 -6.76
C ARG A 128 -21.37 48.51 -6.98
N THR A 129 -21.97 47.94 -5.95
CA THR A 129 -23.41 47.65 -5.86
C THR A 129 -23.96 48.21 -4.56
N ASN A 130 -25.10 48.92 -4.60
CA ASN A 130 -25.64 49.63 -3.43
C ASN A 130 -24.58 50.53 -2.74
N ASN A 131 -23.82 51.28 -3.55
CA ASN A 131 -22.69 52.10 -3.11
C ASN A 131 -21.58 51.35 -2.33
N THR A 132 -21.61 50.02 -2.32
CA THR A 132 -20.61 49.17 -1.67
C THR A 132 -19.63 48.67 -2.72
N GLU A 133 -18.35 48.89 -2.49
CA GLU A 133 -17.30 48.41 -3.37
C GLU A 133 -17.18 46.88 -3.31
N ARG A 134 -17.26 46.23 -4.48
CA ARG A 134 -17.17 44.77 -4.62
C ARG A 134 -15.83 44.38 -5.19
N PHE A 135 -15.45 45.02 -6.29
CA PHE A 135 -14.20 44.80 -6.99
C PHE A 135 -13.53 46.12 -7.35
N ARG A 136 -12.20 46.12 -7.40
CA ARG A 136 -11.39 47.23 -7.90
C ARG A 136 -10.30 46.74 -8.81
N MET A 137 -10.19 47.32 -10.00
CA MET A 137 -8.99 47.24 -10.82
C MET A 137 -8.08 48.38 -10.40
N THR A 138 -6.95 48.06 -9.78
CA THR A 138 -6.01 49.07 -9.32
C THR A 138 -5.19 49.61 -10.48
N ALA A 139 -4.73 50.86 -10.39
CA ALA A 139 -3.78 51.42 -11.35
C ALA A 139 -2.48 50.59 -11.47
N GLY A 140 -2.13 49.83 -10.43
CA GLY A 140 -1.02 48.86 -10.44
C GLY A 140 -1.32 47.50 -11.08
N GLY A 141 -2.46 47.31 -11.76
CA GLY A 141 -2.78 46.10 -12.54
C GLY A 141 -3.41 44.92 -11.77
N THR A 142 -3.73 45.06 -10.49
CA THR A 142 -4.40 44.01 -9.69
C THR A 142 -5.92 44.14 -9.69
N LEU A 143 -6.64 43.01 -9.70
CA LEU A 143 -8.06 42.95 -9.36
C LEU A 143 -8.22 42.59 -7.88
N ARG A 144 -8.75 43.52 -7.08
CA ARG A 144 -8.97 43.33 -5.63
C ARG A 144 -10.44 43.11 -5.33
N ALA A 145 -10.73 42.09 -4.54
CA ALA A 145 -12.04 41.89 -3.93
C ALA A 145 -12.09 42.47 -2.51
N TYR A 146 -13.23 43.03 -2.13
CA TYR A 146 -13.41 43.73 -0.85
C TYR A 146 -14.19 42.94 0.21
N THR A 147 -14.62 41.72 -0.12
CA THR A 147 -15.16 40.76 0.84
C THR A 147 -14.46 39.42 0.66
N SER A 148 -14.24 38.68 1.74
CA SER A 148 -13.53 37.39 1.66
C SER A 148 -14.44 36.23 1.25
N GLY A 149 -15.76 36.35 1.43
CA GLY A 149 -16.73 35.25 1.29
C GLY A 149 -16.74 34.31 2.50
N THR A 150 -17.53 33.24 2.42
CA THR A 150 -17.58 32.14 3.41
C THR A 150 -17.72 30.80 2.69
N ALA A 151 -17.65 29.67 3.41
CA ALA A 151 -17.97 28.38 2.81
C ALA A 151 -19.42 28.30 2.31
N ALA A 152 -20.40 28.87 3.03
CA ALA A 152 -21.80 28.85 2.58
C ALA A 152 -22.09 29.84 1.43
N ALA A 153 -21.22 30.83 1.23
CA ALA A 153 -21.35 31.86 0.19
C ALA A 153 -19.94 32.32 -0.23
N PRO A 154 -19.22 31.55 -1.07
CA PRO A 154 -17.90 31.91 -1.54
C PRO A 154 -17.95 33.22 -2.34
N LEU A 155 -16.89 34.01 -2.26
CA LEU A 155 -16.78 35.31 -2.93
C LEU A 155 -16.96 35.16 -4.45
N PHE A 156 -16.27 34.17 -5.03
CA PHE A 156 -16.43 33.79 -6.42
C PHE A 156 -17.28 32.53 -6.44
N ASN A 157 -18.49 32.65 -6.99
CA ASN A 157 -19.48 31.59 -7.08
C ASN A 157 -20.18 31.66 -8.45
N TRP A 158 -21.11 30.74 -8.67
CA TRP A 158 -21.80 30.61 -9.94
C TRP A 158 -23.26 31.03 -9.83
N ASN A 159 -23.81 31.57 -10.91
CA ASN A 159 -25.23 31.87 -10.96
C ASN A 159 -26.04 30.55 -10.89
N GLY A 160 -26.92 30.44 -9.89
CA GLY A 160 -27.69 29.22 -9.62
C GLY A 160 -27.01 28.18 -8.73
N ASP A 161 -25.71 28.36 -8.43
CA ASP A 161 -24.94 27.54 -7.49
C ASP A 161 -24.06 28.47 -6.64
N THR A 162 -24.70 29.05 -5.61
CA THR A 162 -24.10 30.11 -4.80
C THR A 162 -23.20 29.59 -3.69
N ASP A 163 -23.14 28.27 -3.50
CA ASP A 163 -22.38 27.60 -2.44
C ASP A 163 -21.20 26.77 -2.97
N THR A 164 -20.93 26.84 -4.28
CA THR A 164 -19.74 26.29 -4.94
C THR A 164 -18.86 27.40 -5.49
N GLY A 165 -17.56 27.33 -5.21
CA GLY A 165 -16.64 28.39 -5.60
C GLY A 165 -15.35 28.44 -4.79
N PHE A 166 -14.80 29.64 -4.64
CA PHE A 166 -13.61 29.86 -3.83
C PHE A 166 -13.64 31.18 -3.07
N PHE A 167 -12.93 31.20 -1.96
CA PHE A 167 -12.95 32.32 -1.02
C PHE A 167 -11.66 32.34 -0.18
N ARG A 168 -11.42 33.48 0.48
CA ARG A 168 -10.29 33.64 1.40
C ARG A 168 -10.74 33.26 2.82
N SER A 169 -10.24 32.16 3.39
CA SER A 169 -10.66 31.69 4.72
C SER A 169 -10.06 32.48 5.87
N ALA A 170 -8.80 32.89 5.74
CA ALA A 170 -8.09 33.75 6.68
C ALA A 170 -7.03 34.60 5.94
N ALA A 171 -6.23 35.38 6.66
CA ALA A 171 -5.08 36.05 6.06
C ALA A 171 -4.14 35.00 5.43
N ASP A 172 -3.71 35.24 4.18
CA ASP A 172 -2.80 34.38 3.44
C ASP A 172 -3.30 32.93 3.18
N GLU A 173 -4.62 32.71 3.25
CA GLU A 173 -5.24 31.41 2.95
C GLU A 173 -6.19 31.46 1.75
N PHE A 174 -6.32 30.35 1.04
CA PHE A 174 -7.25 30.18 -0.07
C PHE A 174 -8.03 28.88 0.06
N SER A 175 -9.35 28.93 -0.04
CA SER A 175 -10.22 27.77 0.15
C SER A 175 -11.13 27.52 -1.05
N ILE A 176 -11.26 26.24 -1.43
CA ILE A 176 -12.15 25.74 -2.48
C ILE A 176 -13.35 25.08 -1.82
N VAL A 177 -14.55 25.40 -2.32
CA VAL A 177 -15.83 25.05 -1.71
C VAL A 177 -16.71 24.36 -2.74
N THR A 178 -17.40 23.30 -2.31
CA THR A 178 -18.52 22.70 -3.07
C THR A 178 -19.68 22.37 -2.14
N GLY A 179 -20.91 22.74 -2.53
CA GLY A 179 -22.11 22.48 -1.75
C GLY A 179 -22.06 23.08 -0.34
N GLY A 180 -21.49 24.26 -0.19
CA GLY A 180 -21.38 24.99 1.09
C GLY A 180 -20.28 24.49 2.03
N VAL A 181 -19.49 23.50 1.63
CA VAL A 181 -18.44 22.88 2.46
C VAL A 181 -17.06 23.18 1.87
N SER A 182 -16.16 23.73 2.68
CA SER A 182 -14.75 23.89 2.30
C SER A 182 -14.10 22.51 2.17
N ARG A 183 -13.56 22.17 0.99
CA ARG A 183 -12.98 20.85 0.69
C ARG A 183 -11.47 20.83 0.81
N LEU A 184 -10.84 21.87 0.25
CA LEU A 184 -9.39 22.02 0.17
C LEU A 184 -9.02 23.45 0.54
N SER A 185 -8.00 23.61 1.36
CA SER A 185 -7.46 24.91 1.74
C SER A 185 -5.94 24.94 1.54
N ILE A 186 -5.43 26.02 0.96
CA ILE A 186 -4.01 26.37 1.01
C ILE A 186 -3.84 27.29 2.22
N LEU A 187 -3.07 26.83 3.20
CA LEU A 187 -2.85 27.54 4.45
C LEU A 187 -1.72 28.57 4.33
N SER A 188 -1.66 29.50 5.29
CA SER A 188 -0.62 30.54 5.33
C SER A 188 0.79 29.99 5.51
N ASP A 189 0.93 28.75 6.02
CA ASP A 189 2.21 28.04 6.15
C ASP A 189 2.61 27.24 4.89
N GLY A 190 1.84 27.37 3.80
CA GLY A 190 2.09 26.72 2.52
C GLY A 190 1.56 25.29 2.40
N ARG A 191 0.94 24.72 3.45
CA ARG A 191 0.33 23.38 3.37
C ARG A 191 -0.95 23.39 2.55
N ILE A 192 -1.18 22.31 1.81
CA ILE A 192 -2.47 21.99 1.21
C ILE A 192 -3.21 21.06 2.19
N LEU A 193 -4.28 21.58 2.79
CA LEU A 193 -5.10 20.89 3.76
C LEU A 193 -6.35 20.34 3.09
N ALA A 194 -6.57 19.03 3.20
CA ALA A 194 -7.88 18.46 2.99
C ALA A 194 -8.73 18.64 4.25
N ASN A 195 -9.88 19.29 4.11
CA ASN A 195 -10.72 19.68 5.25
C ASN A 195 -11.65 18.55 5.74
N ALA A 196 -11.51 17.35 5.18
CA ALA A 196 -12.21 16.14 5.62
C ALA A 196 -11.30 14.92 5.46
N GLY A 197 -11.31 14.03 6.45
CA GLY A 197 -10.48 12.82 6.48
C GLY A 197 -10.96 11.70 5.55
N GLY A 198 -12.17 11.76 5.02
CA GLY A 198 -12.73 10.74 4.12
C GLY A 198 -13.03 9.42 4.82
N THR A 199 -13.34 8.40 4.03
CA THR A 199 -13.61 7.01 4.49
C THR A 199 -13.07 6.02 3.46
N ALA A 200 -13.02 4.72 3.78
CA ALA A 200 -12.67 3.71 2.79
C ALA A 200 -13.61 3.72 1.57
N THR A 201 -14.91 3.91 1.74
CA THR A 201 -15.85 3.96 0.60
C THR A 201 -15.90 5.30 -0.14
N ASN A 202 -15.39 6.37 0.49
CA ASN A 202 -15.34 7.73 -0.05
C ASN A 202 -14.05 8.42 0.41
N PRO A 203 -12.90 8.06 -0.18
CA PRO A 203 -11.60 8.59 0.21
C PRO A 203 -11.51 10.09 -0.12
N THR A 204 -10.74 10.83 0.68
CA THR A 204 -10.55 12.27 0.53
C THR A 204 -10.02 12.64 -0.85
N PHE A 205 -9.06 11.87 -1.35
CA PHE A 205 -8.54 11.97 -2.69
C PHE A 205 -8.93 10.71 -3.44
N ALA A 206 -9.76 10.88 -4.46
CA ALA A 206 -10.29 9.80 -5.29
C ALA A 206 -10.04 10.09 -6.77
N TRP A 207 -10.20 9.08 -7.62
CA TRP A 207 -10.01 9.23 -9.07
C TRP A 207 -11.34 9.23 -9.81
N SER A 208 -11.43 10.04 -10.86
CA SER A 208 -12.60 10.08 -11.74
C SER A 208 -12.85 8.68 -12.34
N GLY A 209 -14.11 8.24 -12.32
CA GLY A 209 -14.51 6.92 -12.79
C GLY A 209 -14.33 5.78 -11.78
N ASP A 210 -13.62 6.02 -10.67
CA ASP A 210 -13.41 5.04 -9.59
C ASP A 210 -13.35 5.77 -8.24
N THR A 211 -14.52 6.20 -7.76
CA THR A 211 -14.63 7.09 -6.60
C THR A 211 -14.35 6.40 -5.26
N ASN A 212 -14.19 5.07 -5.25
CA ASN A 212 -13.87 4.28 -4.07
C ASN A 212 -12.41 3.80 -4.06
N LYS A 213 -11.59 4.28 -5.01
CA LYS A 213 -10.14 4.13 -5.05
C LYS A 213 -9.51 5.45 -4.63
N GLY A 214 -8.56 5.41 -3.71
CA GLY A 214 -8.06 6.65 -3.12
C GLY A 214 -7.11 6.48 -1.98
N PHE A 215 -6.87 7.61 -1.31
CA PHE A 215 -6.27 7.65 0.00
C PHE A 215 -7.00 8.64 0.89
N TYR A 216 -6.95 8.37 2.20
CA TYR A 216 -7.74 9.07 3.19
C TYR A 216 -7.04 9.04 4.55
N SER A 217 -7.53 9.84 5.50
CA SER A 217 -7.07 9.88 6.89
C SER A 217 -8.07 9.13 7.77
N PRO A 218 -7.81 7.86 8.13
CA PRO A 218 -8.73 7.06 8.96
C PRO A 218 -8.79 7.52 10.42
N GLY A 219 -7.85 8.35 10.86
CA GLY A 219 -7.73 8.86 12.23
C GLY A 219 -6.57 9.84 12.34
N ALA A 220 -6.41 10.44 13.52
CA ALA A 220 -5.29 11.35 13.80
C ALA A 220 -3.95 10.65 13.56
N ASP A 221 -3.08 11.31 12.78
CA ASP A 221 -1.75 10.83 12.40
C ASP A 221 -1.74 9.45 11.71
N MET A 222 -2.80 9.14 10.96
CA MET A 222 -2.90 7.91 10.17
C MET A 222 -3.11 8.18 8.68
N PHE A 223 -2.63 7.26 7.85
CA PHE A 223 -2.79 7.29 6.40
C PHE A 223 -3.29 5.94 5.87
N GLY A 224 -4.38 5.94 5.11
CA GLY A 224 -5.00 4.73 4.55
C GLY A 224 -5.01 4.75 3.02
N LEU A 225 -4.63 3.63 2.41
CA LEU A 225 -4.73 3.37 0.96
C LEU A 225 -5.90 2.44 0.66
N VAL A 226 -6.70 2.79 -0.34
CA VAL A 226 -7.99 2.14 -0.61
C VAL A 226 -8.11 1.75 -2.08
N THR A 227 -8.62 0.54 -2.32
CA THR A 227 -9.13 0.11 -3.64
C THR A 227 -10.46 -0.62 -3.47
N ASN A 228 -11.40 -0.38 -4.39
CA ASN A 228 -12.74 -0.98 -4.37
C ASN A 228 -13.49 -0.74 -3.03
N GLY A 229 -13.29 0.44 -2.42
CA GLY A 229 -13.91 0.79 -1.14
C GLY A 229 -13.36 0.05 0.08
N VAL A 230 -12.29 -0.73 -0.08
CA VAL A 230 -11.63 -1.49 1.00
C VAL A 230 -10.24 -0.90 1.24
N GLU A 231 -9.95 -0.59 2.50
CA GLU A 231 -8.59 -0.20 2.90
C GLU A 231 -7.67 -1.42 2.80
N ARG A 232 -6.58 -1.29 2.04
CA ARG A 232 -5.62 -2.38 1.80
C ARG A 232 -4.38 -2.26 2.68
N LEU A 233 -3.91 -1.03 2.88
CA LEU A 233 -2.70 -0.73 3.64
C LEU A 233 -2.95 0.50 4.50
N ARG A 234 -2.50 0.45 5.76
CA ARG A 234 -2.53 1.58 6.69
C ARG A 234 -1.15 1.86 7.25
N ILE A 235 -0.78 3.14 7.31
CA ILE A 235 0.28 3.63 8.19
C ILE A 235 -0.43 4.18 9.45
N PRO A 236 -0.48 3.42 10.56
CA PRO A 236 -1.05 3.88 11.82
C PRO A 236 -0.17 4.93 12.51
N ASN A 237 -0.66 5.51 13.61
CA ASN A 237 0.13 6.36 14.51
C ASN A 237 1.03 5.50 15.44
N SER A 238 1.81 4.60 14.85
CA SER A 238 2.80 3.75 15.50
C SER A 238 3.94 3.45 14.52
N ASN A 239 5.03 2.85 14.98
CA ASN A 239 6.18 2.51 14.12
C ASN A 239 5.93 1.25 13.27
N GLN A 240 4.80 1.20 12.56
CA GLN A 240 4.31 0.03 11.85
C GLN A 240 3.66 0.40 10.51
N ILE A 241 3.50 -0.61 9.66
CA ILE A 241 2.60 -0.58 8.49
C ILE A 241 1.67 -1.78 8.66
N PHE A 242 0.36 -1.57 8.57
CA PHE A 242 -0.62 -2.62 8.69
C PHE A 242 -1.07 -3.11 7.33
N ALA A 243 -0.96 -4.42 7.14
CA ALA A 243 -1.78 -5.17 6.21
C ALA A 243 -3.21 -5.22 6.75
N MET A 244 -4.19 -4.80 5.95
CA MET A 244 -5.59 -4.76 6.40
C MET A 244 -6.35 -6.07 6.14
N ALA A 245 -5.66 -7.09 5.64
CA ALA A 245 -6.15 -8.45 5.48
C ALA A 245 -4.98 -9.42 5.61
N ASP A 246 -5.27 -10.67 6.00
CA ASP A 246 -4.23 -11.67 6.24
C ASP A 246 -3.65 -12.26 4.93
N GLY A 247 -4.46 -12.35 3.87
CA GLY A 247 -4.09 -13.03 2.61
C GLY A 247 -4.37 -14.54 2.66
N THR A 248 -3.93 -15.26 1.63
CA THR A 248 -4.01 -16.75 1.54
C THR A 248 -2.78 -17.29 0.80
N ASN A 249 -2.52 -18.59 0.84
CA ASN A 249 -1.45 -19.23 0.06
C ASN A 249 -1.60 -19.02 -1.47
N THR A 250 -2.82 -18.93 -1.99
CA THR A 250 -3.11 -18.66 -3.42
C THR A 250 -3.25 -17.19 -3.77
N ALA A 251 -3.31 -16.31 -2.77
CA ALA A 251 -3.37 -14.86 -2.92
C ALA A 251 -2.75 -14.20 -1.69
N PRO A 252 -1.40 -14.19 -1.58
CA PRO A 252 -0.73 -13.61 -0.44
C PRO A 252 -0.99 -12.10 -0.34
N PHE A 253 -0.90 -11.54 0.87
CA PHE A 253 -1.14 -10.10 1.06
C PHE A 253 -0.12 -9.25 0.28
N TYR A 254 1.16 -9.60 0.39
CA TYR A 254 2.22 -9.04 -0.43
C TYR A 254 2.61 -10.05 -1.49
N SER A 255 2.38 -9.73 -2.75
CA SER A 255 2.66 -10.57 -3.91
C SER A 255 3.16 -9.72 -5.08
N TRP A 256 3.46 -10.36 -6.20
CA TRP A 256 3.96 -9.71 -7.41
C TRP A 256 2.87 -9.61 -8.46
N ASP A 257 2.80 -8.50 -9.20
CA ASP A 257 1.78 -8.29 -10.24
C ASP A 257 1.80 -9.38 -11.32
N SER A 258 2.98 -9.87 -11.69
CA SER A 258 3.17 -10.96 -12.64
C SER A 258 3.00 -12.36 -12.04
N ASP A 259 2.97 -12.48 -10.71
CA ASP A 259 2.97 -13.74 -9.96
C ASP A 259 2.17 -13.56 -8.65
N PRO A 260 0.82 -13.51 -8.74
CA PRO A 260 -0.03 -13.13 -7.63
C PRO A 260 -0.20 -14.23 -6.57
N ASP A 261 0.29 -15.45 -6.82
CA ASP A 261 0.22 -16.59 -5.92
C ASP A 261 1.56 -16.90 -5.22
N THR A 262 2.56 -16.03 -5.40
CA THR A 262 3.86 -16.07 -4.74
C THR A 262 4.05 -14.84 -3.87
N GLY A 263 4.32 -15.03 -2.57
CA GLY A 263 4.34 -13.91 -1.64
C GLY A 263 4.32 -14.26 -0.15
N ILE A 264 4.00 -13.25 0.66
CA ILE A 264 3.99 -13.29 2.13
C ILE A 264 2.59 -12.97 2.65
N TRP A 265 2.11 -13.75 3.62
CA TRP A 265 0.77 -13.62 4.20
C TRP A 265 0.73 -14.16 5.63
N ARG A 266 -0.39 -13.95 6.33
CA ARG A 266 -0.63 -14.49 7.67
C ARG A 266 -1.62 -15.64 7.63
N THR A 267 -1.31 -16.73 8.30
CA THR A 267 -2.20 -17.90 8.44
C THR A 267 -3.12 -17.76 9.66
N ALA A 268 -2.60 -17.18 10.75
CA ALA A 268 -3.32 -16.93 12.00
C ALA A 268 -2.66 -15.80 12.81
N THR A 269 -3.11 -15.58 14.05
CA THR A 269 -2.42 -14.68 15.01
C THR A 269 -1.05 -15.28 15.35
N ASP A 270 -0.02 -14.45 15.42
CA ASP A 270 1.37 -14.84 15.72
C ASP A 270 2.00 -15.84 14.74
N ARG A 271 1.47 -15.90 13.50
CA ARG A 271 2.00 -16.75 12.42
C ARG A 271 2.17 -15.98 11.12
N ILE A 272 3.26 -16.27 10.42
CA ILE A 272 3.57 -15.71 9.10
C ILE A 272 4.07 -16.80 8.16
N ALA A 273 3.54 -16.80 6.94
CA ALA A 273 3.83 -17.80 5.93
C ALA A 273 4.37 -17.18 4.64
N ILE A 274 5.20 -17.96 3.96
CA ILE A 274 5.72 -17.66 2.63
C ILE A 274 5.16 -18.71 1.67
N SER A 275 4.59 -18.25 0.57
CA SER A 275 4.05 -19.10 -0.49
C SER A 275 4.70 -18.84 -1.83
N ALA A 276 4.76 -19.89 -2.66
CA ALA A 276 5.19 -19.83 -4.04
C ALA A 276 4.31 -20.75 -4.90
N GLY A 277 3.80 -20.25 -6.03
CA GLY A 277 2.93 -21.03 -6.91
C GLY A 277 1.66 -21.53 -6.24
N GLY A 278 1.09 -20.75 -5.31
CA GLY A 278 -0.11 -21.11 -4.56
C GLY A 278 0.08 -22.13 -3.43
N ARG A 279 1.33 -22.50 -3.12
CA ARG A 279 1.66 -23.48 -2.06
C ARG A 279 2.36 -22.81 -0.90
N GLU A 280 2.04 -23.20 0.32
CA GLU A 280 2.80 -22.79 1.49
C GLU A 280 4.13 -23.54 1.54
N MET A 281 5.22 -22.79 1.58
CA MET A 281 6.57 -23.34 1.56
C MET A 281 7.17 -23.38 2.97
N VAL A 282 6.96 -22.31 3.74
CA VAL A 282 7.47 -22.13 5.10
C VAL A 282 6.47 -21.34 5.94
N GLU A 283 6.24 -21.79 7.16
CA GLU A 283 5.52 -21.06 8.21
C GLU A 283 6.44 -20.81 9.41
N PHE A 284 6.45 -19.58 9.93
CA PHE A 284 6.97 -19.26 11.25
C PHE A 284 5.79 -19.20 12.21
N ASN A 285 5.72 -20.17 13.13
CA ASN A 285 4.59 -20.38 14.02
C ASN A 285 5.03 -20.11 15.47
N GLU A 286 4.59 -18.99 16.04
CA GLU A 286 4.72 -18.74 17.47
C GLU A 286 3.47 -19.29 18.17
N ASN A 287 3.65 -20.33 19.00
CA ASN A 287 2.55 -21.03 19.67
C ASN A 287 2.84 -21.16 21.18
N GLY A 288 3.26 -20.06 21.80
CA GLY A 288 3.56 -19.98 23.22
C GLY A 288 4.77 -20.82 23.61
N ALA A 289 4.53 -22.01 24.20
CA ALA A 289 5.61 -22.86 24.71
C ALA A 289 6.41 -23.59 23.62
N ASN A 290 5.81 -23.78 22.43
CA ASN A 290 6.37 -24.62 21.36
C ASN A 290 6.37 -23.86 20.01
N SER A 291 7.11 -22.76 19.92
CA SER A 291 7.29 -22.05 18.66
C SER A 291 8.18 -22.83 17.70
N GLU A 292 7.84 -22.85 16.42
CA GLU A 292 8.51 -23.65 15.40
C GLU A 292 8.59 -22.94 14.05
N VAL A 293 9.50 -23.42 13.20
CA VAL A 293 9.52 -23.09 11.78
C VAL A 293 9.17 -24.37 11.04
N VAL A 294 8.00 -24.39 10.41
CA VAL A 294 7.54 -25.54 9.66
C VAL A 294 7.88 -25.33 8.20
N PHE A 295 8.61 -26.28 7.64
CA PHE A 295 8.77 -26.38 6.19
C PHE A 295 7.71 -27.36 5.71
N ASN A 296 6.96 -26.98 4.66
CA ASN A 296 5.96 -27.84 4.05
C ASN A 296 4.79 -28.27 4.99
N ASP A 297 4.17 -27.33 5.71
CA ASP A 297 3.06 -27.62 6.65
C ASP A 297 1.79 -28.16 5.96
N GLY A 298 1.65 -27.94 4.66
CA GLY A 298 0.55 -28.49 3.85
C GLY A 298 0.66 -29.99 3.55
N ALA A 299 1.72 -30.67 4.02
CA ALA A 299 2.07 -32.05 3.67
C ALA A 299 2.04 -32.30 2.14
N THR A 300 2.40 -31.27 1.37
CA THR A 300 2.61 -31.40 -0.07
C THR A 300 3.98 -32.03 -0.32
N ASN A 301 4.26 -32.61 -1.48
CA ASN A 301 5.55 -33.24 -1.73
C ASN A 301 6.68 -32.20 -1.95
N SER A 302 7.03 -31.45 -0.91
CA SER A 302 8.06 -30.40 -0.93
C SER A 302 9.25 -30.81 -0.07
N SER A 303 10.40 -30.95 -0.70
CA SER A 303 11.66 -31.31 -0.05
C SER A 303 12.36 -30.09 0.55
N LEU A 304 13.09 -30.27 1.65
CA LEU A 304 14.04 -29.29 2.16
C LEU A 304 15.45 -29.64 1.68
N ARG A 305 16.16 -28.67 1.07
CA ARG A 305 17.56 -28.82 0.67
C ARG A 305 18.42 -27.75 1.31
N VAL A 306 19.44 -28.17 2.05
CA VAL A 306 20.46 -27.29 2.62
C VAL A 306 21.79 -27.56 1.91
N GLU A 307 22.23 -26.57 1.14
CA GLU A 307 23.46 -26.60 0.36
C GLU A 307 24.61 -25.94 1.12
N THR A 308 25.80 -26.51 1.02
CA THR A 308 27.06 -25.89 1.43
C THR A 308 27.95 -25.65 0.21
N ALA A 309 29.03 -24.89 0.37
CA ALA A 309 29.90 -24.48 -0.74
C ALA A 309 30.40 -25.63 -1.64
N ASN A 310 30.48 -26.87 -1.12
CA ASN A 310 31.03 -28.02 -1.84
C ASN A 310 30.03 -29.17 -2.02
N ASP A 311 28.80 -29.04 -1.53
CA ASP A 311 27.79 -30.10 -1.59
C ASP A 311 26.37 -29.51 -1.59
N VAL A 312 25.69 -29.67 -2.73
CA VAL A 312 24.31 -29.22 -2.97
C VAL A 312 23.28 -29.91 -2.07
N ASN A 313 23.59 -31.11 -1.54
CA ASN A 313 22.67 -31.95 -0.79
C ASN A 313 23.26 -32.33 0.59
N THR A 314 23.97 -31.40 1.23
CA THR A 314 24.58 -31.65 2.55
C THR A 314 23.56 -32.17 3.55
N LEU A 315 22.36 -31.57 3.59
CA LEU A 315 21.17 -32.12 4.21
C LEU A 315 20.01 -32.03 3.22
N PHE A 316 19.37 -33.16 2.96
CA PHE A 316 18.17 -33.25 2.14
C PHE A 316 17.09 -34.01 2.90
N ILE A 317 15.91 -33.42 3.00
CA ILE A 317 14.71 -34.09 3.53
C ILE A 317 13.78 -34.29 2.33
N ASP A 318 13.55 -35.54 1.97
CA ASP A 318 12.63 -35.88 0.88
C ASP A 318 11.19 -35.92 1.38
N GLY A 319 10.44 -34.86 1.10
CA GLY A 319 9.02 -34.80 1.44
C GLY A 319 8.13 -35.78 0.66
N THR A 320 8.66 -36.50 -0.34
CA THR A 320 7.90 -37.53 -1.09
C THR A 320 8.04 -38.92 -0.48
N ASN A 321 9.23 -39.25 0.02
CA ASN A 321 9.57 -40.60 0.51
C ASN A 321 9.81 -40.65 2.04
N ASP A 322 9.60 -39.52 2.73
CA ASP A 322 9.72 -39.37 4.18
C ASP A 322 11.09 -39.82 4.74
N ASN A 323 12.17 -39.55 3.99
CA ASN A 323 13.54 -39.95 4.37
C ASN A 323 14.55 -38.79 4.26
N ILE A 324 15.70 -39.00 4.91
CA ILE A 324 16.77 -38.02 5.03
C ILE A 324 18.00 -38.50 4.28
N GLY A 325 18.56 -37.64 3.43
CA GLY A 325 19.85 -37.82 2.79
C GLY A 325 20.90 -36.88 3.34
N LEU A 326 22.09 -37.42 3.60
CA LEU A 326 23.31 -36.65 3.85
C LEU A 326 24.28 -36.91 2.70
N GLY A 327 24.39 -35.93 1.78
CA GLY A 327 25.18 -36.04 0.54
C GLY A 327 24.42 -36.65 -0.64
N THR A 328 23.10 -36.81 -0.55
CA THR A 328 22.25 -37.33 -1.64
C THR A 328 20.88 -36.65 -1.63
N ASN A 329 20.31 -36.39 -2.81
CA ASN A 329 18.92 -35.94 -2.99
C ASN A 329 17.97 -37.07 -3.40
N SER A 330 18.44 -38.31 -3.39
CA SER A 330 17.64 -39.49 -3.68
C SER A 330 18.00 -40.58 -2.66
N PRO A 331 17.68 -40.38 -1.37
CA PRO A 331 17.97 -41.38 -0.36
C PRO A 331 17.18 -42.65 -0.69
N ASN A 332 17.78 -43.82 -0.47
CA ASN A 332 17.15 -45.10 -0.74
C ASN A 332 15.84 -45.23 0.04
N ASN A 333 14.74 -45.61 -0.62
CA ASN A 333 13.42 -45.72 0.00
C ASN A 333 13.35 -46.72 1.16
N SER A 334 14.30 -47.65 1.28
CA SER A 334 14.40 -48.58 2.41
C SER A 334 15.14 -47.99 3.63
N ALA A 335 15.73 -46.80 3.50
CA ALA A 335 16.46 -46.12 4.55
C ALA A 335 15.70 -44.87 5.02
N GLN A 336 15.58 -44.69 6.34
CA GLN A 336 15.10 -43.45 6.94
C GLN A 336 16.18 -42.35 6.92
N LEU A 337 17.46 -42.75 7.01
CA LEU A 337 18.63 -41.89 6.90
C LEU A 337 19.68 -42.60 6.03
N GLU A 338 20.14 -41.94 4.96
CA GLU A 338 21.26 -42.40 4.14
C GLU A 338 22.43 -41.41 4.19
N MET A 339 23.64 -41.96 4.33
CA MET A 339 24.91 -41.23 4.24
C MET A 339 25.70 -41.80 3.07
N THR A 340 25.89 -41.04 2.00
CA THR A 340 26.49 -41.53 0.74
C THR A 340 27.95 -41.14 0.54
N ASN A 341 28.50 -40.32 1.44
CA ASN A 341 29.88 -39.86 1.32
C ASN A 341 30.87 -41.06 1.39
N THR A 342 31.89 -41.06 0.51
CA THR A 342 32.83 -42.18 0.34
C THR A 342 34.10 -42.07 1.20
N ASP A 343 34.35 -40.92 1.82
CA ASP A 343 35.55 -40.61 2.59
C ASP A 343 35.25 -40.19 4.05
N ARG A 344 34.00 -40.31 4.50
CA ARG A 344 33.50 -39.95 5.83
C ARG A 344 32.51 -40.99 6.32
N GLY A 345 32.39 -41.12 7.64
CA GLY A 345 31.42 -41.99 8.29
C GLY A 345 30.75 -41.31 9.48
N ILE A 346 29.89 -42.03 10.18
CA ILE A 346 29.27 -41.56 11.41
C ILE A 346 30.19 -41.77 12.61
N LEU A 347 30.45 -40.70 13.37
CA LEU A 347 31.14 -40.79 14.65
C LEU A 347 30.10 -40.84 15.77
N ILE A 348 29.92 -42.02 16.38
CA ILE A 348 28.97 -42.24 17.48
C ILE A 348 29.54 -41.69 18.80
N ASN A 349 28.66 -41.38 19.76
CA ASN A 349 29.03 -40.94 21.11
C ASN A 349 30.02 -41.91 21.78
N ARG A 350 31.11 -41.34 22.33
CA ARG A 350 32.14 -42.04 23.09
C ARG A 350 31.87 -41.92 24.59
N VAL A 351 31.76 -43.03 25.30
CA VAL A 351 31.42 -43.08 26.72
C VAL A 351 32.42 -43.94 27.50
N ALA A 352 32.64 -43.64 28.77
CA ALA A 352 33.45 -44.48 29.66
C ALA A 352 32.50 -45.37 30.49
N LEU A 353 32.19 -46.56 29.99
CA LEU A 353 31.37 -47.53 30.72
C LEU A 353 32.15 -48.04 31.95
N THR A 354 31.46 -48.30 33.05
CA THR A 354 32.06 -48.90 34.25
C THR A 354 31.82 -50.40 34.34
N ALA A 355 30.70 -50.89 33.82
CA ALA A 355 30.35 -52.31 33.78
C ALA A 355 29.19 -52.54 32.78
N THR A 356 29.04 -53.75 32.23
CA THR A 356 27.96 -54.03 31.26
C THR A 356 26.58 -53.94 31.89
N ASN A 357 26.42 -54.32 33.16
CA ASN A 357 25.15 -54.29 33.88
C ASN A 357 24.82 -52.93 34.52
N VAL A 358 25.58 -51.88 34.19
CA VAL A 358 25.38 -50.53 34.72
C VAL A 358 25.07 -49.60 33.55
N ALA A 359 23.88 -48.97 33.58
CA ALA A 359 23.46 -48.02 32.54
C ALA A 359 24.40 -46.82 32.41
N GLY A 360 24.92 -46.35 33.54
CA GLY A 360 25.87 -45.25 33.62
C GLY A 360 27.08 -45.42 32.68
N PRO A 361 27.59 -44.34 32.07
CA PRO A 361 27.26 -42.93 32.33
C PRO A 361 26.00 -42.44 31.60
N VAL A 362 25.36 -43.27 30.76
CA VAL A 362 24.11 -42.88 30.09
C VAL A 362 22.95 -43.07 31.06
N THR A 363 22.19 -42.01 31.32
CA THR A 363 20.99 -42.11 32.17
C THR A 363 19.83 -42.62 31.33
N SER A 364 19.19 -43.72 31.77
CA SER A 364 18.05 -44.34 31.09
C SER A 364 18.27 -44.60 29.58
N PRO A 365 19.32 -45.36 29.20
CA PRO A 365 19.59 -45.66 27.80
C PRO A 365 18.41 -46.40 27.16
N ALA A 366 18.02 -45.98 25.96
CA ALA A 366 16.99 -46.66 25.17
C ALA A 366 17.55 -48.00 24.63
N THR A 367 16.70 -49.03 24.53
CA THR A 367 17.07 -50.30 23.88
C THR A 367 17.53 -50.04 22.44
N GLY A 368 18.66 -50.61 22.06
CA GLY A 368 19.31 -50.41 20.76
C GLY A 368 20.24 -49.19 20.68
N LEU A 369 20.37 -48.39 21.75
CA LEU A 369 21.30 -47.26 21.78
C LEU A 369 22.74 -47.72 21.56
N LEU A 370 23.37 -47.26 20.49
CA LEU A 370 24.76 -47.55 20.14
C LEU A 370 25.72 -46.53 20.78
N VAL A 371 26.80 -47.00 21.37
CA VAL A 371 27.90 -46.19 21.90
C VAL A 371 29.25 -46.81 21.58
N TYR A 372 30.30 -45.99 21.61
CA TYR A 372 31.67 -46.48 21.65
C TYR A 372 32.23 -46.34 23.07
N ASN A 373 32.47 -47.45 23.75
CA ASN A 373 33.14 -47.46 25.04
C ASN A 373 34.62 -47.11 24.89
N THR A 374 35.15 -46.26 25.77
CA THR A 374 36.57 -45.88 25.82
C THR A 374 37.31 -46.43 27.04
N ALA A 375 36.59 -46.99 28.01
CA ALA A 375 37.17 -47.47 29.26
C ALA A 375 37.48 -48.97 29.21
N ASN A 376 38.53 -49.36 29.93
CA ASN A 376 38.72 -50.73 30.39
C ASN A 376 38.32 -50.76 31.87
N SER A 377 37.18 -51.39 32.20
CA SER A 377 36.61 -51.37 33.54
C SER A 377 35.82 -52.64 33.89
N SER A 378 35.60 -52.82 35.19
CA SER A 378 35.09 -54.06 35.80
C SER A 378 35.94 -55.30 35.43
N SER A 379 35.40 -56.49 35.69
CA SER A 379 35.99 -57.78 35.32
C SER A 379 34.90 -58.85 35.19
N GLY A 380 35.25 -59.98 34.57
CA GLY A 380 34.35 -61.13 34.41
C GLY A 380 33.13 -60.81 33.56
N SER A 381 31.96 -61.34 33.93
CA SER A 381 30.71 -61.18 33.13
C SER A 381 30.19 -59.75 33.01
N THR A 382 30.80 -58.80 33.73
CA THR A 382 30.43 -57.38 33.70
C THR A 382 31.52 -56.48 33.14
N GLU A 383 32.63 -57.06 32.65
CA GLU A 383 33.75 -56.34 32.05
C GLU A 383 33.32 -55.52 30.83
N VAL A 384 33.90 -54.32 30.71
CA VAL A 384 33.79 -53.47 29.54
C VAL A 384 35.19 -53.11 29.05
N LEU A 385 35.43 -53.35 27.76
CA LEU A 385 36.66 -53.00 27.03
C LEU A 385 36.35 -51.94 25.97
N PRO A 386 37.33 -51.15 25.50
CA PRO A 386 37.11 -50.18 24.43
C PRO A 386 36.52 -50.84 23.16
N GLY A 387 35.44 -50.27 22.61
CA GLY A 387 34.73 -50.86 21.47
C GLY A 387 33.26 -50.44 21.39
N PHE A 388 32.54 -50.93 20.38
CA PHE A 388 31.11 -50.63 20.21
C PHE A 388 30.24 -51.47 21.15
N TYR A 389 29.28 -50.83 21.82
CA TYR A 389 28.27 -51.47 22.65
C TYR A 389 26.88 -50.97 22.27
N TYR A 390 25.86 -51.81 22.39
CA TYR A 390 24.47 -51.39 22.40
C TYR A 390 23.77 -51.76 23.70
N TRP A 391 22.76 -51.00 24.09
CA TRP A 391 21.93 -51.34 25.25
C TRP A 391 20.83 -52.34 24.87
N ASP A 392 20.70 -53.47 25.57
CA ASP A 392 19.65 -54.47 25.29
C ASP A 392 18.33 -54.23 26.03
N GLY A 393 18.25 -53.17 26.84
CA GLY A 393 17.15 -52.89 27.76
C GLY A 393 17.52 -53.13 29.23
N SER A 394 18.59 -53.88 29.49
CA SER A 394 19.05 -54.26 30.83
C SER A 394 20.56 -54.16 31.05
N ARG A 395 21.36 -54.29 29.99
CA ARG A 395 22.83 -54.24 30.02
C ARG A 395 23.40 -53.79 28.67
N TRP A 396 24.65 -53.35 28.69
CA TRP A 396 25.47 -53.10 27.52
C TRP A 396 26.00 -54.41 26.92
N ILE A 397 25.81 -54.57 25.63
CA ILE A 397 26.27 -55.72 24.84
C ILE A 397 27.31 -55.25 23.84
N ALA A 398 28.51 -55.82 23.89
CA ALA A 398 29.56 -55.52 22.92
C ALA A 398 29.20 -56.03 21.51
N MET A 399 29.49 -55.23 20.48
CA MET A 399 29.25 -55.58 19.06
C MET A 399 30.48 -56.16 18.35
N GLY A 400 31.60 -56.29 19.06
CA GLY A 400 32.80 -57.01 18.60
C GLY A 400 32.95 -58.31 19.37
N GLY A 401 33.15 -59.41 18.64
CA GLY A 401 33.12 -60.76 19.20
C GLY A 401 31.72 -61.20 19.64
N THR A 402 31.54 -62.44 20.10
CA THR A 402 30.22 -62.97 20.53
C THR A 402 29.64 -62.29 21.79
N GLY A 403 29.43 -60.97 21.79
CA GLY A 403 28.95 -60.21 22.94
C GLY A 403 29.92 -60.22 24.11
N GLY A 404 31.22 -60.23 23.84
CA GLY A 404 32.26 -60.43 24.86
C GLY A 404 32.33 -61.87 25.40
N LYS A 405 31.65 -62.84 24.76
CA LYS A 405 31.66 -64.26 25.14
C LYS A 405 32.65 -65.11 24.33
N ASP A 406 33.44 -64.48 23.45
CA ASP A 406 34.54 -65.17 22.82
C ASP A 406 35.53 -65.60 23.90
N TRP A 407 36.23 -66.70 23.65
CA TRP A 407 37.34 -67.07 24.51
C TRP A 407 38.49 -66.10 24.23
N SER A 408 38.75 -65.18 25.16
CA SER A 408 39.85 -64.22 25.05
C SER A 408 41.19 -64.96 24.98
N LEU A 409 42.14 -64.45 24.19
CA LEU A 409 43.53 -64.93 24.17
C LEU A 409 44.24 -64.70 25.52
N GLU A 410 43.71 -63.80 26.34
CA GLU A 410 44.18 -63.51 27.71
C GLU A 410 43.38 -64.31 28.77
N GLY A 411 42.39 -65.09 28.35
CA GLY A 411 41.49 -65.85 29.21
C GLY A 411 40.26 -65.06 29.68
N ASN A 412 39.25 -65.78 30.20
CA ASN A 412 37.99 -65.20 30.66
C ASN A 412 37.86 -65.38 32.20
N ALA A 413 37.51 -64.32 32.93
CA ALA A 413 37.29 -64.37 34.38
C ALA A 413 35.81 -64.68 34.73
N GLY A 414 35.55 -65.25 35.92
CA GLY A 414 34.19 -65.44 36.45
C GLY A 414 33.34 -66.51 35.75
N THR A 415 33.98 -67.50 35.13
CA THR A 415 33.29 -68.62 34.46
C THR A 415 32.65 -69.59 35.46
N SER A 416 31.52 -70.19 35.07
CA SER A 416 30.88 -71.30 35.78
C SER A 416 30.85 -72.53 34.89
N VAL A 417 31.27 -73.67 35.44
CA VAL A 417 31.28 -74.97 34.73
C VAL A 417 29.89 -75.42 34.25
N ALA A 418 28.80 -74.87 34.81
CA ALA A 418 27.44 -75.21 34.43
C ALA A 418 26.93 -74.45 33.19
N THR A 419 27.54 -73.31 32.86
CA THR A 419 27.00 -72.36 31.86
C THR A 419 28.03 -71.87 30.85
N ASN A 420 29.32 -71.96 31.17
CA ASN A 420 30.40 -71.45 30.34
C ASN A 420 31.34 -72.60 29.99
N PHE A 421 31.58 -72.78 28.71
CA PHE A 421 32.53 -73.76 28.21
C PHE A 421 33.10 -73.25 26.89
N LEU A 422 34.31 -73.73 26.59
CA LEU A 422 34.88 -73.63 25.27
C LEU A 422 34.58 -74.97 24.57
N GLY A 423 33.67 -74.95 23.59
CA GLY A 423 33.20 -76.18 22.96
C GLY A 423 31.99 -75.96 22.06
N THR A 424 31.43 -77.05 21.55
CA THR A 424 30.25 -77.11 20.70
C THR A 424 29.02 -77.48 21.53
N THR A 425 27.83 -76.97 21.15
CA THR A 425 26.53 -77.34 21.77
C THR A 425 25.83 -78.48 21.03
N ASP A 426 26.27 -78.81 19.83
CA ASP A 426 25.75 -79.89 19.00
C ASP A 426 26.74 -81.07 18.95
N ASN A 427 26.37 -82.16 18.26
CA ASN A 427 27.17 -83.39 18.20
C ASN A 427 28.36 -83.30 17.22
N THR A 428 29.13 -82.21 17.31
CA THR A 428 30.26 -81.90 16.41
C THR A 428 31.58 -81.83 17.19
N SER A 429 32.65 -82.41 16.65
CA SER A 429 33.99 -82.35 17.26
C SER A 429 34.52 -80.91 17.33
N MET A 430 35.20 -80.56 18.41
CA MET A 430 35.89 -79.27 18.58
C MET A 430 37.38 -79.41 18.23
N SER A 431 37.98 -78.45 17.51
CA SER A 431 39.40 -78.48 17.14
C SER A 431 40.17 -77.26 17.63
N PHE A 432 41.45 -77.45 18.00
CA PHE A 432 42.42 -76.40 18.27
C PHE A 432 43.54 -76.49 17.25
N LYS A 433 43.85 -75.37 16.60
CA LYS A 433 44.81 -75.29 15.50
C LYS A 433 45.97 -74.34 15.81
N THR A 434 47.13 -74.60 15.23
CA THR A 434 48.25 -73.66 15.14
C THR A 434 48.69 -73.57 13.69
N ASN A 435 48.84 -72.36 13.12
CA ASN A 435 49.15 -72.16 11.70
C ASN A 435 48.15 -72.90 10.77
N ASP A 436 46.86 -72.85 11.12
CA ASP A 436 45.75 -73.57 10.45
C ASP A 436 45.88 -75.11 10.41
N ILE A 437 46.85 -75.69 11.12
CA ILE A 437 47.01 -77.14 11.29
C ILE A 437 46.40 -77.56 12.63
N GLU A 438 45.48 -78.54 12.59
CA GLU A 438 44.89 -79.13 13.78
C GLU A 438 45.96 -79.79 14.66
N ARG A 439 46.01 -79.36 15.91
CA ARG A 439 46.91 -79.90 16.95
C ARG A 439 46.15 -80.68 18.00
N VAL A 440 44.92 -80.28 18.29
CA VAL A 440 44.06 -80.94 19.27
C VAL A 440 42.66 -81.06 18.69
N ARG A 441 42.00 -82.19 18.94
CA ARG A 441 40.58 -82.41 18.66
C ARG A 441 39.91 -83.04 19.86
N ILE A 442 38.74 -82.56 20.22
CA ILE A 442 37.80 -83.22 21.12
C ILE A 442 36.67 -83.75 20.25
N ASP A 443 36.58 -85.07 20.09
CA ASP A 443 35.52 -85.71 19.34
C ASP A 443 34.18 -85.60 20.06
N SER A 444 33.10 -85.58 19.28
CA SER A 444 31.75 -85.49 19.84
C SER A 444 31.34 -86.72 20.68
N ASP A 445 32.07 -87.83 20.58
CA ASP A 445 31.94 -89.00 21.46
C ASP A 445 32.68 -88.86 22.82
N GLY A 446 33.45 -87.78 22.99
CA GLY A 446 34.20 -87.43 24.19
C GLY A 446 35.68 -87.82 24.17
N THR A 447 36.21 -88.29 23.03
CA THR A 447 37.64 -88.63 22.89
C THR A 447 38.49 -87.38 22.67
N LEU A 448 39.60 -87.22 23.39
CA LEU A 448 40.60 -86.17 23.13
C LEU A 448 41.77 -86.74 22.31
N GLY A 449 42.05 -86.15 21.15
CA GLY A 449 43.22 -86.40 20.32
C GLY A 449 44.19 -85.22 20.33
N ILE A 450 45.48 -85.48 20.56
CA ILE A 450 46.57 -84.50 20.45
C ILE A 450 47.58 -85.01 19.41
N GLY A 451 47.79 -84.25 18.34
CA GLY A 451 48.56 -84.65 17.15
C GLY A 451 47.66 -84.86 15.92
N SER A 452 48.09 -84.34 14.76
CA SER A 452 47.29 -84.11 13.55
C SER A 452 46.60 -85.35 12.97
N LEU A 453 45.35 -85.18 12.53
CA LEU A 453 44.70 -86.09 11.57
C LEU A 453 45.42 -86.12 10.21
N PRO A 454 45.37 -87.25 9.46
CA PRO A 454 44.57 -88.46 9.71
C PRO A 454 45.43 -89.67 10.19
N TYR A 455 45.87 -89.66 11.46
CA TYR A 455 46.61 -90.73 12.21
C TYR A 455 48.08 -90.96 11.75
N THR A 456 49.09 -91.37 12.55
CA THR A 456 49.19 -92.52 13.48
C THR A 456 50.30 -92.40 14.56
N ASN A 457 50.83 -91.22 14.88
CA ASN A 457 51.90 -91.10 15.89
C ASN A 457 51.38 -90.29 17.10
N THR A 458 50.60 -90.97 17.96
CA THR A 458 49.89 -90.38 19.09
C THR A 458 50.84 -89.93 20.21
N THR A 459 50.74 -88.69 20.70
CA THR A 459 51.46 -88.26 21.92
C THR A 459 50.59 -88.26 23.19
N LEU A 460 49.25 -88.38 23.09
CA LEU A 460 48.34 -88.81 24.16
C LEU A 460 46.92 -89.06 23.62
N ARG A 461 46.33 -90.23 23.87
CA ARG A 461 44.89 -90.54 23.68
C ARG A 461 44.30 -91.05 24.99
N VAL A 462 43.17 -90.49 25.43
CA VAL A 462 42.44 -90.93 26.63
C VAL A 462 41.01 -91.31 26.21
N ASN A 463 40.66 -92.59 26.26
CA ASN A 463 39.34 -93.11 25.90
C ASN A 463 38.39 -93.23 27.12
N LYS A 464 37.09 -93.05 26.87
CA LYS A 464 35.91 -93.18 27.76
C LYS A 464 35.29 -94.61 27.64
N PRO A 465 34.12 -94.89 28.25
CA PRO A 465 33.87 -95.67 29.46
C PRO A 465 33.91 -97.21 29.27
N GLY A 466 34.62 -97.91 30.18
CA GLY A 466 34.69 -99.38 30.24
C GLY A 466 36.07 -99.98 30.62
N GLU A 467 37.11 -99.15 30.71
CA GLU A 467 38.51 -99.60 30.87
C GLU A 467 39.19 -98.93 32.08
N THR A 468 40.12 -99.65 32.74
CA THR A 468 40.51 -99.36 34.13
C THR A 468 41.65 -98.34 34.29
N PHE A 469 42.70 -98.23 33.44
CA PHE A 469 43.68 -97.11 33.44
C PHE A 469 44.53 -97.12 32.15
N GLY A 470 44.94 -95.96 31.59
CA GLY A 470 46.06 -95.92 30.63
C GLY A 470 46.23 -94.65 29.80
N VAL A 471 47.25 -93.85 30.12
CA VAL A 471 47.95 -93.00 29.15
C VAL A 471 48.78 -93.94 28.26
N ILE A 472 48.42 -94.10 26.99
CA ILE A 472 49.27 -94.83 26.03
C ILE A 472 50.21 -93.82 25.38
N ALA A 473 51.48 -93.84 25.79
CA ALA A 473 52.56 -93.17 25.07
C ALA A 473 53.21 -94.21 24.15
N GLU A 474 52.99 -94.11 22.84
CA GLU A 474 53.75 -94.90 21.87
C GLU A 474 55.00 -94.11 21.48
N THR A 475 56.17 -94.57 21.95
CA THR A 475 57.46 -94.11 21.43
C THR A 475 57.85 -94.94 20.22
N ASN A 476 58.15 -94.26 19.12
CA ASN A 476 59.26 -94.60 18.24
C ASN A 476 60.05 -93.34 17.95
#